data_AF-A0A662ZK12-F1
#
_entry.id   AF-A0A662ZK12-F1
#
_cell.length_a   1.000
_cell.length_b   1.000
_cell.length_c   1.000
_cell.angle_alpha   90.00
_cell.angle_beta   90.00
_cell.angle_gamma   90.00
#
_symmetry.space_group_name_H-M   'P 1'
#
loop_
_entity.id
_entity.type
_entity.pdbx_description
1 polymer ?
#
loop_
_entity_poly.entity_id
_entity_poly.type
_entity_poly.pdbx_seq_one_letter_code
_entity_poly.pdbx_strand_id
1 'polypeptide(L)'
;MIRDETLCSFSDWVRPTSEEVVEAMDELNYTLQEWADLIGVKLATISRWRTGKVKIPYAEWATICYLTGLGDIWEREDSIKKIQNKATKAKKYFISYSQKMKKREEDIFSDGFV
;
A
#
# COMPACT_ATOMS: atom_id res chain seq x y z
N MET A 1 -21.88 7.43 6.76
CA MET A 1 -20.83 7.19 7.76
C MET A 1 -20.17 5.88 7.42
N ILE A 2 -18.86 5.91 7.20
CA ILE A 2 -18.03 4.72 6.95
C ILE A 2 -17.86 3.94 8.26
N ARG A 3 -18.10 2.62 8.23
CA ARG A 3 -18.00 1.75 9.41
C ARG A 3 -16.59 1.21 9.62
N ASP A 4 -16.21 1.03 10.88
CA ASP A 4 -14.88 0.56 11.28
C ASP A 4 -14.55 -0.84 10.74
N GLU A 5 -15.53 -1.74 10.64
CA GLU A 5 -15.30 -3.09 10.08
C GLU A 5 -14.97 -3.10 8.58
N THR A 6 -15.12 -1.95 7.90
CA THR A 6 -14.65 -1.76 6.52
C THR A 6 -13.21 -1.27 6.47
N LEU A 7 -12.66 -0.77 7.60
CA LEU A 7 -11.35 -0.14 7.71
C LEU A 7 -10.33 -1.05 8.39
N CYS A 8 -10.32 -2.32 8.02
CA CYS A 8 -9.43 -3.32 8.63
C CYS A 8 -8.84 -4.29 7.59
N SER A 9 -7.90 -5.11 8.05
CA SER A 9 -7.24 -6.11 7.21
C SER A 9 -8.22 -7.13 6.64
N PHE A 10 -7.93 -7.65 5.44
CA PHE A 10 -8.83 -8.54 4.70
C PHE A 10 -9.41 -9.72 5.50
N SER A 11 -8.67 -10.26 6.47
CA SER A 11 -9.10 -11.39 7.30
C SER A 11 -10.37 -11.12 8.11
N ASP A 12 -10.56 -9.86 8.55
CA ASP A 12 -11.66 -9.44 9.41
C ASP A 12 -12.57 -8.43 8.68
N TRP A 13 -12.30 -8.21 7.39
CA TRP A 13 -12.91 -7.16 6.60
C TRP A 13 -14.34 -7.47 6.22
N VAL A 14 -15.22 -6.53 6.54
CA VAL A 14 -16.57 -6.48 6.00
C VAL A 14 -16.57 -5.50 4.84
N ARG A 15 -17.09 -5.96 3.71
CA ARG A 15 -17.14 -5.14 2.50
C ARG A 15 -18.01 -3.88 2.70
N PRO A 16 -17.57 -2.71 2.23
CA PRO A 16 -18.37 -1.49 2.30
C PRO A 16 -19.61 -1.57 1.40
N THR A 17 -20.63 -0.79 1.74
CA THR A 17 -21.79 -0.54 0.89
C THR A 17 -21.46 0.48 -0.21
N SER A 18 -22.39 0.65 -1.16
CA SER A 18 -22.26 1.70 -2.19
C SER A 18 -22.19 3.10 -1.60
N GLU A 19 -22.94 3.34 -0.52
CA GLU A 19 -23.00 4.63 0.16
C GLU A 19 -21.65 4.95 0.83
N GLU A 20 -21.02 3.95 1.47
CA GLU A 20 -19.68 4.09 2.04
C GLU A 20 -18.61 4.30 0.95
N VAL A 21 -18.77 3.66 -0.21
CA VAL A 21 -17.88 3.89 -1.38
C VAL A 21 -18.02 5.31 -1.92
N VAL A 22 -19.25 5.82 -2.04
CA VAL A 22 -19.52 7.19 -2.48
C VAL A 22 -18.93 8.18 -1.48
N GLU A 23 -19.19 8.00 -0.19
CA GLU A 23 -18.66 8.84 0.87
C GLU A 23 -17.14 8.92 0.84
N ALA A 24 -16.46 7.76 0.80
CA ALA A 24 -15.00 7.73 0.74
C ALA A 24 -14.43 8.40 -0.52
N MET A 25 -15.04 8.17 -1.69
CA MET A 25 -14.55 8.74 -2.95
C MET A 25 -14.77 10.25 -3.04
N ASP A 26 -15.85 10.76 -2.46
CA ASP A 26 -16.22 12.19 -2.52
C ASP A 26 -15.41 13.05 -1.52
N GLU A 27 -14.64 12.45 -0.60
CA GLU A 27 -13.63 13.13 0.24
C GLU A 27 -12.54 13.81 -0.60
N LEU A 28 -12.21 13.22 -1.76
CA LEU A 28 -11.37 13.85 -2.75
C LEU A 28 -12.26 14.43 -3.85
N ASN A 29 -12.02 15.68 -4.23
CA ASN A 29 -12.77 16.34 -5.31
C ASN A 29 -12.33 15.85 -6.70
N TYR A 30 -12.28 14.54 -6.89
CA TYR A 30 -11.94 13.87 -8.14
C TYR A 30 -13.20 13.50 -8.90
N THR A 31 -13.14 13.65 -10.22
CA THR A 31 -14.12 13.09 -11.13
C THR A 31 -14.06 11.56 -11.13
N LEU A 32 -15.13 10.93 -11.62
CA LEU A 32 -15.16 9.47 -11.78
C LEU A 32 -14.08 8.95 -12.73
N GLN A 33 -13.68 9.77 -13.73
CA GLN A 33 -12.64 9.40 -14.68
C GLN A 33 -11.26 9.44 -14.02
N GLU A 34 -10.96 10.47 -13.22
CA GLU A 34 -9.70 10.54 -12.45
C GLU A 34 -9.58 9.37 -11.48
N TRP A 35 -10.67 9.00 -10.79
CA TRP A 35 -10.70 7.79 -9.97
C TRP A 35 -10.44 6.51 -10.78
N ALA A 36 -11.01 6.40 -11.98
CA ALA A 36 -10.82 5.25 -12.86
C ALA A 36 -9.35 5.14 -13.31
N ASP A 37 -8.75 6.26 -13.71
CA ASP A 37 -7.36 6.33 -14.16
C ASP A 37 -6.39 6.04 -13.01
N LEU A 38 -6.65 6.58 -11.81
CA LEU A 38 -5.83 6.38 -10.62
C LEU A 38 -5.84 4.91 -10.15
N ILE A 39 -7.00 4.26 -10.17
CA ILE A 39 -7.15 2.85 -9.76
C ILE A 39 -6.73 1.90 -10.89
N GLY A 40 -6.73 2.35 -12.15
CA GLY A 40 -6.41 1.52 -13.31
C GLY A 40 -7.59 0.65 -13.76
N VAL A 41 -8.82 1.14 -13.63
CA VAL A 41 -10.05 0.45 -14.05
C VAL A 41 -10.83 1.28 -15.07
N LYS A 42 -11.84 0.67 -15.69
CA LYS A 42 -12.75 1.42 -16.58
C LYS A 42 -13.66 2.33 -15.75
N LEU A 43 -14.01 3.50 -16.29
CA LEU A 43 -15.02 4.41 -15.71
C LEU A 43 -16.31 3.70 -15.28
N ALA A 44 -16.82 2.81 -16.14
CA ALA A 44 -18.03 2.04 -15.85
C ALA A 44 -17.90 1.14 -14.60
N THR A 45 -16.68 0.71 -14.26
CA THR A 45 -16.41 -0.06 -13.04
C THR A 45 -16.60 0.82 -11.80
N ILE A 46 -16.02 2.03 -11.79
CA ILE A 46 -16.22 3.03 -10.72
C ILE A 46 -17.71 3.31 -10.52
N SER A 47 -18.43 3.58 -11.62
CA SER A 47 -19.88 3.85 -11.55
C SER A 47 -20.67 2.66 -10.98
N ARG A 48 -20.29 1.42 -11.29
CA ARG A 48 -20.96 0.22 -10.75
C ARG A 48 -20.69 0.00 -9.28
N TRP A 49 -19.52 0.39 -8.77
CA TRP A 49 -19.24 0.38 -7.33
C TRP A 49 -20.06 1.42 -6.60
N ARG A 50 -20.04 2.68 -7.07
CA ARG A 50 -20.82 3.79 -6.48
C ARG A 50 -22.33 3.55 -6.48
N THR A 51 -22.86 2.82 -7.46
CA THR A 51 -24.29 2.49 -7.55
C THR A 51 -24.66 1.14 -6.92
N GLY A 52 -23.70 0.41 -6.35
CA GLY A 52 -23.93 -0.90 -5.74
C GLY A 52 -24.24 -2.03 -6.73
N LYS A 53 -24.27 -1.74 -8.04
CA LYS A 53 -24.46 -2.74 -9.10
C LYS A 53 -23.42 -3.85 -9.05
N VAL A 54 -22.20 -3.51 -8.64
CA VAL A 54 -21.15 -4.48 -8.30
C VAL A 54 -20.48 -4.08 -7.01
N LYS A 55 -20.16 -5.09 -6.22
CA LYS A 55 -19.41 -4.96 -4.98
C LYS A 55 -17.94 -4.62 -5.27
N ILE A 56 -17.38 -3.61 -4.59
CA ILE A 56 -15.97 -3.26 -4.70
C ILE A 56 -15.07 -4.38 -4.13
N PRO A 57 -13.96 -4.76 -4.78
CA PRO A 57 -12.99 -5.68 -4.20
C PRO A 57 -12.12 -4.99 -3.14
N TYR A 58 -11.45 -5.79 -2.32
CA TYR A 58 -10.70 -5.29 -1.16
C TYR A 58 -9.54 -4.38 -1.56
N ALA A 59 -8.81 -4.73 -2.62
CA ALA A 59 -7.61 -4.01 -3.01
C ALA A 59 -7.92 -2.56 -3.42
N GLU A 60 -9.02 -2.38 -4.13
CA GLU A 60 -9.48 -1.07 -4.57
C GLU A 60 -10.07 -0.26 -3.41
N TRP A 61 -10.78 -0.90 -2.48
CA TRP A 61 -11.20 -0.24 -1.24
C TRP A 61 -10.01 0.23 -0.39
N ALA A 62 -9.00 -0.62 -0.22
CA ALA A 62 -7.78 -0.27 0.52
C ALA A 62 -7.00 0.86 -0.17
N THR A 63 -6.99 0.88 -1.50
CA THR A 63 -6.40 1.99 -2.28
C THR A 63 -7.15 3.30 -2.03
N ILE A 64 -8.48 3.28 -2.06
CA ILE A 64 -9.31 4.46 -1.75
C ILE A 64 -9.02 4.93 -0.33
N CYS A 65 -9.05 4.04 0.67
CA CYS A 65 -8.80 4.37 2.08
C CYS A 65 -7.44 5.05 2.29
N TYR A 66 -6.40 4.54 1.63
CA TYR A 66 -5.07 5.14 1.69
C TYR A 66 -5.04 6.55 1.09
N LEU A 67 -5.67 6.74 -0.07
CA LEU A 67 -5.66 8.02 -0.78
C LEU A 67 -6.49 9.09 -0.09
N THR A 68 -7.59 8.70 0.57
CA THR A 68 -8.53 9.63 1.23
C THR A 68 -8.19 9.86 2.70
N GLY A 69 -7.15 9.22 3.23
CA GLY A 69 -6.71 9.39 4.61
C GLY A 69 -7.52 8.60 5.64
N LEU A 70 -8.35 7.66 5.21
CA LEU A 70 -9.09 6.74 6.11
C LEU A 70 -8.17 5.67 6.74
N GLY A 71 -6.98 5.46 6.17
CA GLY A 71 -5.92 4.63 6.77
C GLY A 71 -5.35 3.58 5.82
N ASP A 72 -4.20 3.03 6.20
CA ASP A 72 -3.60 1.86 5.55
C ASP A 72 -4.18 0.59 6.18
N ILE A 73 -5.13 -0.03 5.46
CA ILE A 73 -5.84 -1.21 5.95
C ILE A 73 -5.20 -2.53 5.49
N TRP A 74 -4.10 -2.49 4.73
CA TRP A 74 -3.49 -3.68 4.11
C TRP A 74 -2.93 -4.66 5.14
N GLU A 75 -2.42 -4.12 6.22
CA GLU A 75 -1.77 -4.87 7.28
C GLU A 75 -2.49 -4.61 8.60
N ARG A 76 -2.48 -5.59 9.51
CA ARG A 76 -2.95 -5.36 10.87
C ARG A 76 -2.05 -4.34 11.55
N GLU A 77 -2.57 -3.59 12.51
CA GLU A 77 -1.80 -2.61 13.30
C GLU A 77 -0.55 -3.25 13.96
N ASP A 78 -0.62 -4.54 14.30
CA ASP A 78 0.48 -5.35 14.85
C ASP A 78 1.64 -5.62 13.85
N SER A 79 1.48 -5.26 12.58
CA SER A 79 2.48 -5.43 11.52
C SER A 79 3.66 -4.47 11.63
N ILE A 80 3.67 -3.55 12.60
CA ILE A 80 4.84 -2.74 12.97
C ILE A 80 6.09 -3.61 13.12
N LYS A 81 5.97 -4.81 13.72
CA LYS A 81 7.08 -5.76 13.84
C LYS A 81 7.57 -6.26 12.48
N LYS A 82 6.68 -6.50 11.51
CA LYS A 82 7.07 -6.92 10.15
C LYS A 82 7.80 -5.80 9.41
N ILE A 83 7.33 -4.55 9.54
CA ILE A 83 7.96 -3.36 8.94
C ILE A 83 9.36 -3.15 9.54
N GLN A 84 9.48 -3.20 10.87
CA GLN A 84 10.76 -3.14 11.58
C GLN A 84 11.71 -4.27 11.13
N ASN A 85 11.21 -5.49 10.94
CA ASN A 85 12.00 -6.61 10.46
C ASN A 85 12.50 -6.40 9.02
N LYS A 86 11.66 -5.85 8.13
CA LYS A 86 12.06 -5.52 6.74
C LYS A 86 13.13 -4.44 6.70
N ALA A 87 12.97 -3.38 7.50
CA ALA A 87 13.96 -2.31 7.64
C ALA A 87 15.29 -2.83 8.21
N THR A 88 15.22 -3.66 9.25
CA THR A 88 16.40 -4.32 9.85
C THR A 88 17.14 -5.20 8.84
N LYS A 89 16.42 -5.97 8.02
CA LYS A 89 17.00 -6.81 6.96
C LYS A 89 17.72 -5.99 5.90
N ALA A 90 17.13 -4.89 5.45
CA ALA A 90 17.76 -3.98 4.48
C ALA A 90 19.03 -3.33 5.05
N LYS A 91 19.00 -2.89 6.32
CA LYS A 91 20.18 -2.33 7.01
C LYS A 91 21.30 -3.36 7.12
N LYS A 92 20.99 -4.61 7.48
CA LYS A 92 21.96 -5.71 7.54
C LYS A 92 22.60 -6.00 6.17
N TYR A 93 21.79 -5.99 5.11
CA TYR A 93 22.27 -6.17 3.75
C TYR A 93 23.26 -5.06 3.36
N PHE A 94 22.89 -3.79 3.59
CA PHE A 94 23.73 -2.65 3.25
C PHE A 94 25.08 -2.68 3.98
N ILE A 95 25.06 -2.94 5.30
CA ILE A 95 26.29 -3.06 6.09
C ILE A 95 27.20 -4.17 5.54
N SER A 96 26.64 -5.34 5.25
CA SER A 96 27.41 -6.46 4.69
C SER A 96 28.02 -6.12 3.33
N TYR A 97 27.25 -5.43 2.48
CA TYR A 97 27.72 -4.98 1.18
C TYR A 97 28.88 -3.96 1.30
N SER A 98 28.74 -2.94 2.14
CA SER A 98 29.78 -1.94 2.36
C SER A 98 31.07 -2.55 2.93
N GLN A 99 30.98 -3.50 3.85
CA GLN A 99 32.13 -4.22 4.40
C GLN A 99 32.86 -5.04 3.32
N LYS A 100 32.12 -5.73 2.45
CA LYS A 100 32.70 -6.47 1.32
C LYS A 100 33.42 -5.54 0.33
N MET A 101 32.89 -4.35 0.10
CA MET A 101 33.51 -3.38 -0.79
C MET A 101 34.83 -2.83 -0.23
N LYS A 102 34.85 -2.44 1.05
CA LYS A 102 36.10 -2.01 1.71
C LYS A 102 37.18 -3.09 1.67
N LYS A 103 36.82 -4.34 1.99
CA LYS A 103 37.77 -5.45 1.92
C LYS A 103 38.33 -5.64 0.50
N ARG A 104 37.47 -5.54 -0.53
CA ARG A 104 37.92 -5.63 -1.92
C ARG A 104 38.87 -4.50 -2.29
N GLU A 105 38.61 -3.27 -1.85
CA GLU A 105 39.52 -2.13 -2.06
C GLU A 105 40.87 -2.35 -1.37
N GLU A 106 40.87 -2.86 -0.14
CA GLU A 106 42.08 -3.22 0.62
C GLU A 106 42.88 -4.33 -0.08
N ASP A 107 42.21 -5.39 -0.54
CA ASP A 107 42.83 -6.51 -1.26
C ASP A 107 43.46 -6.04 -2.60
N ILE A 108 42.80 -5.11 -3.32
CA ILE A 108 43.35 -4.51 -4.56
C ILE A 108 44.59 -3.66 -4.26
N PHE A 109 44.58 -2.92 -3.14
CA PHE A 109 45.70 -2.07 -2.75
C PHE A 109 46.89 -2.86 -2.22
N SER A 110 46.67 -4.04 -1.62
CA SER A 110 47.73 -4.95 -1.17
C SER A 110 48.38 -5.72 -2.32
N ASP A 111 47.64 -6.06 -3.37
CA ASP A 111 48.16 -6.80 -4.54
C ASP A 111 48.88 -5.92 -5.57
N GLY A 112 48.77 -4.58 -5.45
CA GLY A 112 49.43 -3.60 -6.33
C GLY A 112 50.82 -3.14 -5.87
N PHE A 113 51.33 -3.66 -4.74
CA PHE A 113 52.68 -3.41 -4.21
C PHE A 113 53.51 -4.71 -4.24
N VAL A 114 53.80 -5.21 -5.45
CA VAL A 114 54.91 -6.16 -5.74
C VAL A 114 55.66 -5.65 -6.97
#